data_AF-A0A2S9IVG7-F1
#
_entry.id   AF-A0A2S9IVG7-F1
#
_cell.length_a   1.000
_cell.length_b   1.000
_cell.length_c   1.000
_cell.angle_alpha   90.00
_cell.angle_beta   90.00
_cell.angle_gamma   90.00
#
_symmetry.space_group_name_H-M   'P 1'
#
loop_
_entity.id
_entity.type
_entity.pdbx_description
1 polymer ?
#
loop_
_entity_poly.entity_id
_entity_poly.type
_entity_poly.pdbx_seq_one_letter_code
_entity_poly.pdbx_strand_id
1 'polypeptide(L)' 'MPTLTRLILSLAAIALLVYGGMVALVTFVHPVPGETTIRIPPEKLNPKPRQASLSQAALPIAGASPTVAE' A
#
# COMPACT_ATOMS: atom_id res chain seq x y z
N MET A 1 18.78 30.75 39.08
CA MET A 1 19.02 29.32 39.36
C MET A 1 18.98 28.57 38.02
N PRO A 2 20.13 28.26 37.42
CA PRO A 2 20.25 27.79 36.03
C PRO A 2 19.86 26.31 35.84
N THR A 3 18.74 25.85 36.38
CA THR A 3 18.29 24.45 36.27
C THR A 3 17.43 24.20 35.03
N LEU A 4 16.50 25.10 34.71
CA LEU A 4 15.57 24.94 33.59
C LEU A 4 16.25 25.13 32.22
N THR A 5 17.10 26.16 32.08
CA THR A 5 17.88 26.39 30.84
C THR A 5 18.83 25.24 30.53
N ARG A 6 19.46 24.66 31.56
CA ARG A 6 20.34 23.49 31.40
C ARG A 6 19.57 22.26 30.92
N LEU A 7 18.35 22.04 31.43
CA LEU A 7 17.49 20.93 31.02
C LEU A 7 17.01 21.07 29.57
N ILE A 8 16.60 22.27 29.15
CA ILE A 8 16.20 22.50 27.76
C ILE A 8 17.40 22.35 26.83
N LEU A 9 18.57 22.88 27.22
CA LEU A 9 19.77 22.81 26.40
C LEU A 9 20.27 21.36 26.24
N SER A 10 20.18 20.53 27.28
CA SER A 10 20.52 19.11 27.17
C SER A 10 19.54 18.37 26.26
N LEU A 11 18.23 18.61 26.41
CA LEU A 11 17.21 18.05 25.52
C LEU A 11 17.43 18.48 24.06
N ALA A 12 17.71 19.76 23.82
CA ALA A 12 18.00 20.29 22.50
C ALA A 12 19.26 19.66 21.90
N ALA A 13 20.32 19.48 22.69
CA ALA A 13 21.54 18.82 22.24
C ALA A 13 21.29 17.37 21.84
N ILE A 14 20.51 16.62 22.62
CA ILE A 14 20.14 15.23 22.30
C ILE A 14 19.29 15.17 21.03
N ALA A 15 18.27 16.04 20.93
CA ALA A 15 17.42 16.10 19.75
C ALA A 15 18.22 16.45 18.49
N LEU A 16 19.16 17.39 18.59
CA LEU A 16 20.05 17.76 17.49
C LEU A 16 20.95 16.60 17.08
N LEU A 17 21.49 15.84 18.04
CA LEU A 17 22.32 14.66 17.77
C LEU A 17 21.54 13.58 17.01
N VAL A 18 20.32 13.28 17.47
CA VAL A 18 19.45 12.28 16.84
C VAL A 18 19.04 12.74 15.45
N TYR A 19 18.56 13.99 15.33
CA TYR A 19 18.13 14.55 14.06
C TYR A 19 19.28 14.68 13.07
N GLY A 20 20.45 15.13 13.52
CA GLY A 20 21.67 15.19 12.72
C GLY A 20 22.11 13.82 12.23
N GLY A 21 22.03 12.78 13.09
CA GLY A 21 22.25 11.40 12.69
C GLY A 21 21.26 10.95 11.61
N MET A 22 19.98 11.26 11.76
CA MET A 22 18.95 10.91 10.78
C MET A 22 19.20 11.60 9.43
N VAL A 23 19.54 12.89 9.43
CA VAL A 23 19.88 13.65 8.23
C VAL A 23 21.12 13.07 7.55
N ALA A 24 22.16 12.74 8.32
CA ALA A 24 23.36 12.12 7.79
C ALA A 24 23.05 10.78 7.11
N LEU A 25 22.23 9.93 7.74
CA LEU A 25 21.82 8.67 7.12
C LEU A 25 21.11 8.92 5.78
N VAL A 26 20.17 9.87 5.72
CA VAL A 26 19.44 10.17 4.49
C VAL A 26 20.35 10.69 3.38
N THR A 27 21.35 11.52 3.70
CA THR A 27 22.25 12.09 2.69
C THR A 27 23.36 11.13 2.26
N PHE A 28 23.83 10.27 3.16
CA PHE A 28 24.99 9.39 2.90
C PHE A 28 24.60 7.94 2.55
N VAL A 29 23.37 7.52 2.84
CA VAL A 29 22.89 6.17 2.48
C VAL A 29 22.13 6.24 1.18
N HIS A 30 22.68 5.58 0.15
CA HIS A 30 21.93 5.32 -1.07
C HIS A 30 20.97 4.15 -0.80
N PRO A 31 19.64 4.34 -0.93
CA PRO A 31 18.70 3.25 -0.78
C PRO A 31 18.90 2.25 -1.92
N VAL A 32 19.43 1.07 -1.60
CA VAL A 32 19.52 -0.02 -2.57
C VAL A 32 18.10 -0.56 -2.78
N PRO A 33 17.53 -0.45 -3.99
CA PRO A 33 16.26 -1.08 -4.29
C PRO A 33 16.49 -2.58 -4.22
N GLY A 34 16.10 -3.20 -3.11
CA GLY A 34 16.10 -4.65 -2.99
C GLY A 34 15.16 -5.19 -4.07
N GLU A 35 15.73 -5.90 -5.04
CA GLU A 35 14.97 -6.64 -6.05
C GLU A 35 14.18 -7.75 -5.37
N THR A 36 13.08 -7.36 -4.71
CA THR A 36 12.08 -8.28 -4.22
C THR A 36 11.45 -8.86 -5.47
N THR A 37 12.00 -9.99 -5.93
CA THR A 37 11.33 -10.88 -6.87
C THR A 37 10.09 -11.39 -6.16
N ILE A 38 9.02 -10.59 -6.20
CA ILE A 38 7.68 -11.08 -5.94
C ILE A 38 7.45 -12.09 -7.07
N ARG A 39 7.67 -13.37 -6.79
CA ARG A 39 7.11 -14.46 -7.60
C ARG A 39 5.61 -14.27 -7.54
N ILE A 40 5.07 -13.45 -8.43
CA ILE A 40 3.63 -13.34 -8.65
C ILE A 40 3.23 -14.74 -9.08
N PRO A 41 2.50 -15.49 -8.25
CA PRO A 41 2.00 -16.79 -8.67
C PRO A 41 1.16 -16.53 -9.93
N PRO A 42 1.34 -17.30 -11.01
CA PRO A 42 0.65 -17.08 -12.29
C PRO A 42 -0.88 -17.07 -12.15
N GLU A 43 -1.38 -17.65 -11.06
CA GLU A 43 -2.76 -17.63 -10.58
C GLU A 43 -3.35 -16.21 -10.46
N LYS A 44 -2.53 -15.22 -10.09
CA LYS A 44 -2.96 -13.81 -9.95
C LYS A 44 -2.70 -12.94 -11.18
N LEU A 45 -1.98 -13.46 -12.18
CA LEU A 45 -1.74 -12.79 -13.46
C LEU A 45 -2.89 -13.01 -14.46
N ASN A 46 -3.79 -13.94 -14.19
CA ASN A 46 -5.03 -14.08 -14.93
C ASN A 46 -6.05 -13.12 -14.30
N PRO A 47 -6.30 -11.91 -14.84
CA PRO A 47 -7.42 -11.11 -14.41
C PRO A 47 -8.67 -11.94 -14.69
N LYS A 48 -9.23 -12.60 -13.67
CA LYS A 48 -10.60 -13.09 -13.76
C LYS A 48 -11.42 -11.85 -14.09
N PRO A 49 -11.98 -11.76 -15.30
CA PRO A 49 -12.45 -10.47 -15.76
C PRO A 49 -13.50 -9.97 -14.79
N ARG A 50 -13.45 -8.67 -14.52
CA ARG A 50 -14.55 -7.85 -14.00
C ARG A 50 -15.88 -8.06 -14.77
N GLN A 51 -15.94 -8.94 -15.77
CA GLN A 51 -17.14 -9.44 -16.45
C GLN A 51 -18.06 -10.25 -15.53
N ALA A 52 -17.59 -10.87 -14.45
CA ALA A 52 -18.52 -11.58 -13.55
C ALA A 52 -19.54 -10.62 -12.90
N SER A 53 -19.15 -9.37 -12.60
CA SER A 53 -20.06 -8.38 -12.01
C SER A 53 -20.84 -7.56 -13.05
N LEU A 54 -20.34 -7.41 -14.28
CA LEU A 54 -21.07 -6.75 -15.37
C LEU A 54 -22.05 -7.71 -16.08
N SER A 55 -21.82 -9.02 -16.01
CA SER A 55 -22.72 -10.05 -16.55
C SER A 55 -23.84 -10.44 -15.57
N GLN A 56 -23.69 -10.18 -14.26
CA GLN A 56 -24.71 -10.48 -13.27
C GLN A 56 -25.81 -9.39 -13.18
N ALA A 57 -25.59 -8.22 -13.78
CA ALA A 57 -26.55 -7.11 -13.80
C ALA A 57 -27.58 -7.21 -14.96
N ALA A 58 -27.36 -8.11 -15.93
CA ALA A 58 -28.37 -8.44 -16.93
C ALA A 58 -29.27 -9.56 -16.40
N LEU A 59 -30.28 -9.16 -15.63
CA LEU A 59 -31.40 -10.05 -15.30
C LEU A 59 -31.96 -10.69 -16.58
N PRO A 60 -32.08 -12.02 -16.68
CA PRO A 60 -33.07 -12.63 -17.55
C PRO A 60 -34.44 -12.45 -16.88
N ILE A 61 -35.01 -11.25 -16.97
CA ILE A 61 -36.45 -11.03 -16.87
C ILE A 61 -37.02 -10.96 -18.29
N ALA A 62 -36.95 -12.08 -19.00
CA ALA A 62 -37.71 -12.35 -20.22
C ALA A 62 -37.76 -13.88 -20.31
N GLY A 63 -38.86 -14.54 -19.98
CA GLY A 63 -40.19 -14.33 -20.50
C GLY A 63 -40.63 -15.70 -21.01
N ALA A 64 -41.54 -16.33 -20.27
CA ALA A 64 -42.44 -17.40 -20.69
C ALA A 64 -41.84 -18.61 -21.44
N SER A 65 -41.78 -19.75 -20.75
CA SER A 65 -42.28 -20.98 -21.37
C SER A 65 -43.73 -20.74 -21.81
N PRO A 66 -44.08 -21.02 -23.07
CA PRO A 66 -45.09 -22.05 -23.28
C PRO A 66 -44.79 -22.95 -24.48
N THR A 67 -44.93 -24.26 -24.23
CA THR A 67 -45.72 -25.19 -25.04
C THR A 67 -46.22 -24.67 -26.40
N VAL A 68 -45.71 -25.23 -27.51
CA VAL A 68 -46.43 -25.63 -28.75
C VAL A 68 -45.47 -26.62 -29.44
N ALA A 69 -45.67 -27.94 -29.39
CA ALA A 69 -46.46 -28.72 -30.33
C ALA A 69 -46.05 -28.47 -31.80
N GLU A 70 -45.09 -29.25 -32.32
CA GLU A 70 -45.19 -30.07 -33.55
C GLU A 70 -43.89 -30.86 -33.74
#